data_AF-A0A8C0WSW4-F1
#
_entry.id   AF-A0A8C0WSW4-F1
#
_cell.length_a   1.000
_cell.length_b   1.000
_cell.length_c   1.000
_cell.angle_alpha   90.00
_cell.angle_beta   90.00
_cell.angle_gamma   90.00
#
_symmetry.space_group_name_H-M   'P 1'
#
loop_
_entity.id
_entity.type
_entity.pdbx_description
1 polymer ?
#
loop_
_entity_poly.entity_id
_entity_poly.type
_entity_poly.pdbx_seq_one_letter_code
_entity_poly.pdbx_strand_id
1 'polypeptide(L)'
;MRPSHQQPFVELLLFSLISSHLCEICEVSERNNFRLDPLLNAMTKSNYIRGTESANVLFSLRLVGILNQTLIQGLSQQVRSYAEGREINLSSGQLALIIMALGACHTQDENFIGKHHLVDHLENKFQAEIKNMEEHNGSPLTNYYQLSLDVLALCLFNGTYSPTKVAGLFAPENENYYFHGQFSVGTGAMAVLALTCVKRRLGKEQTKADEDLKHTENNIRTLVKKILSKKKENGLIGNTFSTGAAMQALFVSSSYYNESDWNCQQTRDTILKEISLGIFKNPDAAAQILPSLLGKTYLDVNQASPCNINISIQEPQPVAPNSSSYISVHYSVKINETYSTEVNVSRGSVFLEVMEEAQKENKTIFGFTVEQSSWGPYVTSVQGLRANNNDKTYWEIMSGGKPLDQGIGSYVVHNGENLEVRWSTY
;
A
#
# COMPACT_ATOMS: atom_id res chain seq x y z
N MET A 1 -32.01 60.13 -41.83
CA MET A 1 -30.85 59.75 -41.00
C MET A 1 -31.14 60.14 -39.56
N ARG A 2 -31.59 59.16 -38.75
CA ARG A 2 -31.70 59.15 -37.27
C ARG A 2 -32.11 57.71 -36.89
N PRO A 3 -31.35 56.97 -36.08
CA PRO A 3 -31.83 55.75 -35.41
C PRO A 3 -32.44 56.14 -34.05
N SER A 4 -33.66 55.70 -33.74
CA SER A 4 -34.07 54.39 -33.19
C SER A 4 -33.84 54.29 -31.67
N HIS A 5 -34.95 54.42 -30.93
CA HIS A 5 -35.14 53.87 -29.59
C HIS A 5 -35.57 52.41 -29.73
N GLN A 6 -34.99 51.48 -28.95
CA GLN A 6 -35.73 50.60 -28.04
C GLN A 6 -34.81 49.66 -27.23
N GLN A 7 -35.38 49.26 -26.10
CA GLN A 7 -34.86 48.63 -24.88
C GLN A 7 -34.50 47.12 -25.00
N PRO A 8 -34.04 46.45 -23.91
CA PRO A 8 -33.08 45.35 -23.94
C PRO A 8 -33.72 43.97 -24.05
N PHE A 9 -32.97 43.02 -24.61
CA PHE A 9 -33.25 41.60 -24.48
C PHE A 9 -32.21 40.94 -23.57
N VAL A 10 -32.71 40.45 -22.44
CA VAL A 10 -32.09 39.43 -21.61
C VAL A 10 -32.08 38.15 -22.42
N GLU A 11 -30.92 37.71 -22.90
CA GLU A 11 -30.73 36.37 -23.45
C GLU A 11 -29.96 35.51 -22.45
N LEU A 12 -30.75 34.73 -21.72
CA LEU A 12 -30.36 33.61 -20.91
C LEU A 12 -29.92 32.46 -21.83
N LEU A 13 -28.63 32.35 -22.14
CA LEU A 13 -28.08 31.22 -22.90
C LEU A 13 -27.62 30.12 -21.93
N LEU A 14 -28.59 29.29 -21.56
CA LEU A 14 -28.38 27.91 -21.12
C LEU A 14 -27.69 27.13 -22.25
N PHE A 15 -26.36 26.98 -22.17
CA PHE A 15 -25.64 26.03 -23.02
C PHE A 15 -24.75 25.10 -22.20
N SER A 16 -25.12 23.83 -22.28
CA SER A 16 -24.39 22.62 -21.90
C SER A 16 -24.31 22.28 -20.40
N LEU A 17 -25.39 21.67 -19.91
CA LEU A 17 -25.26 20.46 -19.09
C LEU A 17 -24.54 19.41 -19.96
N ILE A 18 -23.22 19.53 -20.08
CA ILE A 18 -22.40 18.35 -20.36
C ILE A 18 -22.61 17.50 -19.11
N SER A 19 -23.21 16.32 -19.29
CA SER A 19 -23.26 15.32 -18.24
C SER A 19 -21.81 14.99 -17.88
N SER A 20 -21.25 15.74 -16.92
CA SER A 20 -20.01 15.38 -16.28
C SER A 20 -20.30 14.03 -15.65
N HIS A 21 -19.78 12.96 -16.24
CA HIS A 21 -19.54 11.73 -15.51
C HIS A 21 -18.65 12.15 -14.33
N LEU A 22 -19.28 12.52 -13.22
CA LEU A 22 -18.60 13.02 -12.04
C LEU A 22 -17.71 11.88 -11.57
N CYS A 23 -16.42 12.16 -11.48
CA CYS A 23 -15.47 11.27 -10.82
C CYS A 23 -16.08 10.85 -9.47
N GLU A 24 -16.24 9.55 -9.22
CA GLU A 24 -16.69 9.01 -7.93
C GLU A 24 -15.54 9.07 -6.90
N ILE A 25 -14.88 10.22 -6.80
CA ILE A 25 -13.86 10.49 -5.80
C ILE A 25 -14.59 11.05 -4.59
N CYS A 26 -14.70 10.23 -3.55
CA CYS A 26 -15.16 10.70 -2.26
C CYS A 26 -13.94 11.04 -1.38
N GLU A 27 -13.96 12.24 -0.82
CA GLU A 27 -12.92 12.73 0.08
C GLU A 27 -13.53 13.11 1.43
N VAL A 28 -12.69 13.22 2.45
CA VAL A 28 -13.06 13.78 3.74
C VAL A 28 -13.15 15.29 3.57
N SER A 29 -14.35 15.84 3.83
CA SER A 29 -14.55 17.30 3.82
C SER A 29 -13.63 17.98 4.82
N GLU A 30 -13.18 19.21 4.54
CA GLU A 30 -12.31 20.00 5.43
C GLU A 30 -12.81 20.06 6.89
N ARG A 31 -14.13 20.17 7.10
CA ARG A 31 -14.77 20.20 8.44
C ARG A 31 -14.54 18.92 9.26
N ASN A 32 -14.22 17.81 8.60
CA ASN A 32 -14.01 16.50 9.19
C ASN A 32 -12.54 16.07 9.19
N ASN A 33 -11.60 16.96 8.83
CA ASN A 33 -10.17 16.64 8.78
C ASN A 33 -9.62 16.18 10.14
N PHE A 34 -10.18 16.66 11.26
CA PHE A 34 -9.81 16.20 12.61
C PHE A 34 -9.96 14.69 12.80
N ARG A 35 -10.81 14.02 12.01
CA ARG A 35 -10.98 12.56 12.04
C ARG A 35 -9.75 11.81 11.49
N LEU A 36 -8.84 12.51 10.81
CA LEU A 36 -7.59 11.98 10.27
C LEU A 36 -6.41 12.18 11.23
N ASP A 37 -6.59 12.92 12.33
CA ASP A 37 -5.54 13.15 13.32
C ASP A 37 -4.91 11.86 13.86
N PRO A 38 -5.66 10.75 14.10
CA PRO A 38 -5.04 9.49 14.51
C PRO A 38 -4.03 8.95 13.49
N LEU A 39 -4.28 9.11 12.19
CA LEU A 39 -3.36 8.69 11.13
C LEU A 39 -2.10 9.55 11.13
N LEU A 40 -2.28 10.88 11.14
CA LEU A 40 -1.16 11.83 11.18
C LEU A 40 -0.30 11.59 12.41
N ASN A 41 -0.92 11.32 13.56
CA ASN A 41 -0.24 10.97 14.80
C ASN A 41 0.55 9.66 14.66
N ALA A 42 -0.03 8.61 14.09
CA ALA A 42 0.69 7.35 13.87
C ALA A 42 1.93 7.53 12.97
N MET A 43 1.81 8.33 11.91
CA MET A 43 2.90 8.60 10.96
C MET A 43 3.99 9.53 11.50
N THR A 44 3.66 10.42 12.43
CA THR A 44 4.60 11.43 12.96
C THR A 44 5.24 11.05 14.29
N LYS A 45 4.63 10.15 15.07
CA LYS A 45 5.07 9.81 16.44
C LYS A 45 5.93 8.55 16.54
N SER A 46 6.20 7.84 15.45
CA SER A 46 6.93 6.58 15.58
C SER A 46 8.39 6.86 15.96
N ASN A 47 8.75 6.55 17.21
CA ASN A 47 10.14 6.42 17.68
C ASN A 47 10.90 5.27 16.96
N TYR A 48 10.22 4.58 16.04
CA TYR A 48 10.64 3.35 15.36
C TYR A 48 11.14 3.56 13.93
N ILE A 49 11.23 4.79 13.42
CA ILE A 49 11.68 5.03 12.04
C ILE A 49 13.21 4.87 11.93
N ARG A 50 13.70 3.62 11.99
CA ARG A 50 15.07 3.26 11.62
C ARG A 50 15.05 2.36 10.38
N GLY A 51 15.18 2.99 9.21
CA GLY A 51 15.64 2.41 7.94
C GLY A 51 14.55 1.89 6.99
N THR A 52 14.44 2.44 5.77
CA THR A 52 13.42 2.17 4.70
C THR A 52 11.97 2.53 5.00
N GLU A 53 11.56 2.55 6.27
CA GLU A 53 10.15 2.75 6.70
C GLU A 53 9.68 4.21 6.63
N SER A 54 10.58 5.15 6.31
CA SER A 54 10.22 6.57 6.12
C SER A 54 9.71 6.90 4.72
N ALA A 55 10.00 6.09 3.70
CA ALA A 55 9.69 6.42 2.31
C ALA A 55 8.18 6.47 2.05
N ASN A 56 7.45 5.44 2.47
CA ASN A 56 6.00 5.34 2.29
C ASN A 56 5.26 6.44 3.09
N VAL A 57 5.67 6.65 4.35
CA VAL A 57 5.12 7.71 5.19
C VAL A 57 5.37 9.09 4.58
N LEU A 58 6.61 9.39 4.20
CA LEU A 58 6.96 10.66 3.56
C LEU A 58 6.19 10.86 2.25
N PHE A 59 6.10 9.81 1.43
CA PHE A 59 5.37 9.83 0.17
C PHE A 59 3.89 10.18 0.39
N SER A 60 3.24 9.49 1.32
CA SER A 60 1.84 9.72 1.68
C SER A 60 1.60 11.14 2.18
N LEU A 61 2.44 11.63 3.09
CA LEU A 61 2.36 13.01 3.59
C LEU A 61 2.52 14.04 2.48
N ARG A 62 3.49 13.84 1.57
CA ARG A 62 3.71 14.76 0.44
C ARG A 62 2.57 14.75 -0.56
N LEU A 63 1.99 13.60 -0.87
CA LEU A 63 0.81 13.53 -1.75
C LEU A 63 -0.34 14.41 -1.27
N VAL A 64 -0.44 14.62 0.04
CA VAL A 64 -1.47 15.46 0.66
C VAL A 64 -0.94 16.83 1.10
N GLY A 65 0.25 17.23 0.63
CA GLY A 65 0.81 18.58 0.80
C GLY A 65 1.53 18.85 2.13
N ILE A 66 1.87 17.81 2.89
CA ILE A 66 2.53 17.90 4.20
C ILE A 66 4.05 17.66 4.06
N LEU A 67 4.84 18.56 4.65
CA LEU A 67 6.29 18.39 4.81
C LEU A 67 6.65 17.79 6.17
N ASN A 68 7.67 16.94 6.17
CA ASN A 68 8.30 16.44 7.39
C ASN A 68 9.82 16.36 7.20
N GLN A 69 10.54 17.34 7.77
CA GLN A 69 11.98 17.49 7.58
C GLN A 69 12.79 16.32 8.17
N THR A 70 12.34 15.75 9.28
CA THR A 70 13.03 14.61 9.92
C THR A 70 13.00 13.37 9.02
N LEU A 71 11.85 13.08 8.39
CA LEU A 71 11.74 11.96 7.44
C LEU A 71 12.60 12.19 6.20
N ILE A 72 12.63 13.42 5.68
CA ILE A 72 13.44 13.79 4.51
C ILE A 72 14.92 13.55 4.80
N GLN A 73 15.43 14.05 5.93
CA GLN A 73 16.83 13.88 6.31
C GLN A 73 17.23 12.40 6.45
N GLY A 74 16.38 11.60 7.09
CA GLY A 74 16.60 10.15 7.21
C GLY A 74 16.64 9.45 5.85
N LEU A 75 15.70 9.78 4.96
CA LEU A 75 15.62 9.21 3.61
C LEU A 75 16.82 9.61 2.75
N SER A 76 17.20 10.89 2.74
CA SER A 76 18.36 11.35 1.99
C SER A 76 19.65 10.67 2.45
N GLN A 77 19.81 10.43 3.76
CA GLN A 77 20.98 9.72 4.28
C GLN A 77 21.00 8.25 3.82
N GLN A 78 19.85 7.59 3.83
CA GLN A 78 19.72 6.23 3.34
C GLN A 78 20.06 6.13 1.84
N VAL A 79 19.56 7.06 1.04
CA VAL A 79 19.85 7.11 -0.40
C VAL A 79 21.33 7.32 -0.68
N ARG A 80 22.00 8.22 0.05
CA ARG A 80 23.46 8.41 -0.09
C ARG A 80 24.21 7.12 0.21
N SER A 81 23.91 6.47 1.33
CA SER A 81 24.54 5.20 1.70
C SER A 81 24.32 4.11 0.64
N TYR A 82 23.10 4.00 0.09
CA TYR A 82 22.78 3.08 -0.99
C TYR A 82 23.58 3.38 -2.27
N ALA A 83 23.56 4.64 -2.73
CA ALA A 83 24.23 5.07 -3.96
C ALA A 83 25.76 4.93 -3.88
N GLU A 84 26.34 5.05 -2.68
CA GLU A 84 27.77 4.85 -2.44
C GLU A 84 28.17 3.36 -2.31
N GLY A 85 27.24 2.43 -2.53
CA GLY A 85 27.49 0.99 -2.44
C GLY A 85 27.77 0.49 -1.03
N ARG A 86 27.37 1.23 0.00
CA ARG A 86 27.46 0.80 1.41
C ARG A 86 26.32 -0.18 1.73
N GLU A 87 26.46 -0.95 2.81
CA GLU A 87 25.67 -2.12 3.29
C GLU A 87 24.12 -2.01 3.38
N ILE A 88 23.44 -1.13 2.64
CA ILE A 88 21.99 -1.05 2.55
C ILE A 88 21.55 -1.71 1.23
N ASN A 89 20.93 -2.88 1.30
CA ASN A 89 20.32 -3.50 0.13
C ASN A 89 18.82 -3.15 0.07
N LEU A 90 18.46 -2.21 -0.81
CA LEU A 90 17.06 -1.86 -1.06
C LEU A 90 16.42 -2.84 -2.05
N SER A 91 15.17 -3.24 -1.82
CA SER A 91 14.38 -3.90 -2.86
C SER A 91 14.03 -2.93 -4.00
N SER A 92 13.53 -3.48 -5.11
CA SER A 92 12.98 -2.73 -6.24
C SER A 92 11.87 -1.77 -5.78
N GLY A 93 10.84 -2.30 -5.13
CA GLY A 93 9.70 -1.52 -4.63
C GLY A 93 10.07 -0.49 -3.56
N GLN A 94 11.05 -0.76 -2.71
CA GLN A 94 11.58 0.23 -1.77
C GLN A 94 12.23 1.41 -2.49
N LEU A 95 13.04 1.14 -3.53
CA LEU A 95 13.64 2.19 -4.35
C LEU A 95 12.57 2.97 -5.13
N ALA A 96 11.55 2.29 -5.67
CA ALA A 96 10.42 2.94 -6.33
C ALA A 96 9.67 3.91 -5.41
N LEU A 97 9.38 3.49 -4.16
CA LEU A 97 8.77 4.36 -3.15
C LEU A 97 9.65 5.55 -2.79
N ILE A 98 10.96 5.35 -2.67
CA ILE A 98 11.93 6.44 -2.42
C ILE A 98 11.87 7.48 -3.55
N ILE A 99 11.91 7.04 -4.81
CA ILE A 99 11.85 7.93 -5.98
C ILE A 99 10.54 8.74 -5.96
N MET A 100 9.40 8.08 -5.75
CA MET A 100 8.10 8.74 -5.67
C MET A 100 7.99 9.70 -4.47
N ALA A 101 8.57 9.35 -3.31
CA ALA A 101 8.61 10.22 -2.14
C ALA A 101 9.40 11.50 -2.42
N LEU A 102 10.60 11.36 -2.98
CA LEU A 102 11.48 12.49 -3.31
C LEU A 102 10.90 13.38 -4.40
N GLY A 103 10.20 12.78 -5.37
CA GLY A 103 9.59 13.48 -6.50
C GLY A 103 8.18 13.99 -6.30
N ALA A 104 7.59 13.77 -5.13
CA ALA A 104 6.35 14.43 -4.77
C ALA A 104 6.60 15.90 -4.38
N CYS A 105 5.61 16.76 -4.64
CA CYS A 105 5.55 18.16 -4.20
C CYS A 105 6.52 19.16 -4.87
N HIS A 106 7.20 18.84 -5.98
CA HIS A 106 8.06 19.80 -6.70
C HIS A 106 9.10 20.47 -5.79
N THR A 107 9.69 19.68 -4.89
CA THR A 107 10.69 20.17 -3.93
C THR A 107 12.10 20.07 -4.51
N GLN A 108 13.09 20.73 -3.89
CA GLN A 108 14.49 20.59 -4.30
C GLN A 108 15.03 19.16 -4.15
N ASP A 109 14.32 18.28 -3.45
CA ASP A 109 14.69 16.87 -3.27
C ASP A 109 14.56 16.04 -4.56
N GLU A 110 13.85 16.53 -5.57
CA GLU A 110 13.83 15.94 -6.92
C GLU A 110 15.23 15.89 -7.53
N ASN A 111 16.07 16.89 -7.25
CA ASN A 111 17.45 16.91 -7.71
C ASN A 111 18.26 15.71 -7.19
N PHE A 112 17.83 15.13 -6.05
CA PHE A 112 18.47 13.97 -5.45
C PHE A 112 18.26 12.70 -6.30
N ILE A 113 17.13 12.60 -7.00
CA ILE A 113 16.82 11.51 -7.92
C ILE A 113 17.83 11.49 -9.07
N GLY A 114 18.02 12.65 -9.73
CA GLY A 114 18.96 12.79 -10.85
C GLY A 114 20.41 12.68 -10.40
N LYS A 115 20.79 13.33 -9.29
CA LYS A 115 22.17 13.31 -8.77
C LYS A 115 22.69 11.91 -8.46
N HIS A 116 21.81 11.02 -8.02
CA HIS A 116 22.16 9.65 -7.64
C HIS A 116 21.66 8.60 -8.63
N HIS A 117 21.25 9.01 -9.85
CA HIS A 117 20.81 8.09 -10.91
C HIS A 117 19.75 7.07 -10.47
N LEU A 118 18.84 7.46 -9.57
CA LEU A 118 17.94 6.50 -8.91
C LEU A 118 17.00 5.79 -9.89
N VAL A 119 16.60 6.48 -10.97
CA VAL A 119 15.79 5.87 -12.04
C VAL A 119 16.56 4.75 -12.72
N ASP A 120 17.84 4.97 -13.07
CA ASP A 120 18.70 3.94 -13.68
C ASP A 120 18.90 2.74 -12.73
N HIS A 121 19.05 3.01 -11.42
CA HIS A 121 19.10 1.94 -10.41
C HIS A 121 17.79 1.15 -10.34
N LEU A 122 16.64 1.82 -10.47
CA LEU A 122 15.33 1.16 -10.49
C LEU A 122 15.14 0.34 -11.77
N GLU A 123 15.56 0.84 -12.93
CA GLU A 123 15.54 0.08 -14.19
C GLU A 123 16.30 -1.24 -14.04
N ASN A 124 17.52 -1.18 -13.48
CA ASN A 124 18.33 -2.37 -13.24
C ASN A 124 17.66 -3.35 -12.25
N LYS A 125 17.03 -2.85 -11.19
CA LYS A 125 16.30 -3.70 -10.24
C LYS A 125 15.05 -4.32 -10.86
N PHE A 126 14.29 -3.56 -11.63
CA PHE A 126 13.13 -4.06 -12.36
C PHE A 126 13.52 -5.16 -13.36
N GLN A 127 14.65 -5.01 -14.05
CA GLN A 127 15.18 -6.09 -14.90
C GLN A 127 15.64 -7.31 -14.10
N ALA A 128 16.17 -7.13 -12.89
CA ALA A 128 16.52 -8.24 -12.01
C ALA A 128 15.27 -9.02 -11.52
N GLU A 129 14.17 -8.32 -11.23
CA GLU A 129 12.87 -8.95 -10.93
C GLU A 129 12.40 -9.84 -12.09
N ILE A 130 12.40 -9.27 -13.30
CA ILE A 130 12.03 -9.95 -14.53
C ILE A 130 12.92 -11.18 -14.77
N LYS A 131 14.24 -11.03 -14.63
CA LYS A 131 15.18 -12.13 -14.82
C LYS A 131 14.91 -13.27 -13.83
N ASN A 132 14.61 -12.95 -12.57
CA ASN A 132 14.28 -13.97 -11.59
C ASN A 132 12.98 -14.70 -11.97
N MET A 133 11.99 -14.01 -12.52
CA MET A 133 10.76 -14.65 -13.03
C MET A 133 11.04 -15.60 -14.20
N GLU A 134 11.96 -15.24 -15.10
CA GLU A 134 12.39 -16.10 -16.21
C GLU A 134 13.12 -17.36 -15.69
N GLU A 135 13.88 -17.23 -14.60
CA GLU A 135 14.68 -18.32 -14.01
C GLU A 135 13.92 -19.19 -12.99
N HIS A 136 12.88 -18.65 -12.32
CA HIS A 136 12.21 -19.27 -11.16
C HIS A 136 10.68 -19.37 -11.35
N ASN A 137 10.26 -19.91 -12.50
CA ASN A 137 8.86 -20.26 -12.79
C ASN A 137 7.88 -19.10 -12.53
N GLY A 138 8.21 -17.91 -13.05
CA GLY A 138 7.36 -16.72 -12.93
C GLY A 138 7.45 -16.00 -11.58
N SER A 139 8.30 -16.43 -10.65
CA SER A 139 8.45 -15.79 -9.33
C SER A 139 9.41 -14.59 -9.39
N PRO A 140 8.99 -13.36 -9.05
CA PRO A 140 9.90 -12.22 -8.91
C PRO A 140 10.84 -12.40 -7.71
N LEU A 141 11.89 -11.58 -7.59
CA LEU A 141 12.71 -11.50 -6.37
C LEU A 141 11.87 -11.01 -5.19
N THR A 142 10.86 -10.19 -5.47
CA THR A 142 9.92 -9.66 -4.48
C THR A 142 8.50 -10.18 -4.74
N ASN A 143 7.59 -9.35 -5.22
CA ASN A 143 6.19 -9.70 -5.49
C ASN A 143 5.57 -8.72 -6.49
N TYR A 144 4.39 -9.03 -7.00
CA TYR A 144 3.71 -8.17 -7.99
C TYR A 144 3.29 -6.81 -7.43
N TYR A 145 3.17 -6.63 -6.10
CA TYR A 145 2.91 -5.32 -5.52
C TYR A 145 4.12 -4.41 -5.71
N GLN A 146 5.33 -4.91 -5.42
CA GLN A 146 6.57 -4.17 -5.67
C GLN A 146 6.85 -4.00 -7.17
N LEU A 147 6.64 -5.03 -7.98
CA LEU A 147 6.75 -4.92 -9.44
C LEU A 147 5.81 -3.84 -10.02
N SER A 148 4.61 -3.69 -9.44
CA SER A 148 3.68 -2.61 -9.79
C SER A 148 4.24 -1.24 -9.41
N LEU A 149 4.84 -1.11 -8.22
CA LEU A 149 5.49 0.13 -7.78
C LEU A 149 6.65 0.50 -8.72
N ASP A 150 7.44 -0.48 -9.16
CA ASP A 150 8.54 -0.27 -10.11
C ASP A 150 8.03 0.34 -11.41
N VAL A 151 7.04 -0.30 -12.04
CA VAL A 151 6.44 0.19 -13.29
C VAL A 151 5.81 1.56 -13.10
N LEU A 152 5.12 1.79 -11.98
CA LEU A 152 4.51 3.08 -11.67
C LEU A 152 5.57 4.18 -11.57
N ALA A 153 6.64 3.97 -10.79
CA ALA A 153 7.71 4.95 -10.63
C ALA A 153 8.46 5.18 -11.96
N LEU A 154 8.83 4.11 -12.68
CA LEU A 154 9.47 4.26 -14.00
C LEU A 154 8.57 5.03 -14.98
N CYS A 155 7.25 4.80 -14.94
CA CYS A 155 6.32 5.55 -15.77
C CYS A 155 6.24 7.04 -15.40
N LEU A 156 6.15 7.36 -14.11
CA LEU A 156 6.03 8.74 -13.62
C LEU A 156 7.30 9.57 -13.81
N PHE A 157 8.47 8.93 -13.76
CA PHE A 157 9.79 9.59 -13.81
C PHE A 157 10.53 9.37 -15.13
N ASN A 158 9.81 9.04 -16.21
CA ASN A 158 10.35 8.84 -17.57
C ASN A 158 11.46 7.79 -17.67
N GLY A 159 11.44 6.78 -16.79
CA GLY A 159 12.30 5.60 -16.91
C GLY A 159 11.95 4.73 -18.12
N THR A 160 12.86 3.81 -18.41
CA THR A 160 12.84 2.90 -19.55
C THR A 160 12.23 1.56 -19.16
N TYR A 161 11.19 1.15 -19.88
CA TYR A 161 10.57 -0.17 -19.79
C TYR A 161 9.88 -0.50 -21.11
N SER A 162 9.56 -1.78 -21.33
CA SER A 162 8.78 -2.21 -22.52
C SER A 162 7.29 -2.26 -22.18
N PRO A 163 6.43 -1.43 -22.81
CA PRO A 163 4.98 -1.48 -22.59
C PRO A 163 4.38 -2.85 -22.92
N THR A 164 4.80 -3.49 -24.02
CA THR A 164 4.38 -4.85 -24.39
C THR A 164 4.73 -5.86 -23.30
N LYS A 165 5.95 -5.82 -22.76
CA LYS A 165 6.38 -6.73 -21.68
C LYS A 165 5.59 -6.48 -20.41
N VAL A 166 5.36 -5.22 -20.04
CA VAL A 166 4.53 -4.85 -18.88
C VAL A 166 3.10 -5.36 -19.06
N ALA A 167 2.48 -5.14 -20.22
CA ALA A 167 1.12 -5.58 -20.45
C ALA A 167 1.00 -7.12 -20.39
N GLY A 168 1.98 -7.86 -20.89
CA GLY A 168 2.04 -9.32 -20.75
C GLY A 168 2.27 -9.80 -19.30
N LEU A 169 3.24 -9.21 -18.59
CA LEU A 169 3.55 -9.57 -17.19
C LEU A 169 2.34 -9.35 -16.27
N PHE A 170 1.60 -8.27 -16.50
CA PHE A 170 0.47 -7.86 -15.67
C PHE A 170 -0.88 -8.45 -16.11
N ALA A 171 -0.87 -9.53 -16.89
CA ALA A 171 -2.08 -10.27 -17.25
C ALA A 171 -2.89 -10.64 -15.98
N PRO A 172 -4.21 -10.35 -15.91
CA PRO A 172 -5.03 -10.52 -14.69
C PRO A 172 -5.14 -11.96 -14.15
N GLU A 173 -4.81 -12.96 -14.97
CA GLU A 173 -4.82 -14.37 -14.58
C GLU A 173 -3.45 -14.87 -14.11
N ASN A 174 -2.44 -13.99 -14.02
CA ASN A 174 -1.14 -14.34 -13.49
C ASN A 174 -1.26 -14.76 -12.02
N GLU A 175 -0.64 -15.89 -11.67
CA GLU A 175 -0.66 -16.49 -10.34
C GLU A 175 -0.11 -15.57 -9.24
N ASN A 176 0.79 -14.63 -9.57
CA ASN A 176 1.37 -13.69 -8.59
C ASN A 176 0.36 -12.65 -8.07
N TYR A 177 -0.87 -12.62 -8.59
CA TYR A 177 -1.98 -11.86 -8.01
C TYR A 177 -2.70 -12.61 -6.88
N TYR A 178 -2.39 -13.89 -6.64
CA TYR A 178 -3.14 -14.76 -5.74
C TYR A 178 -2.24 -15.27 -4.62
N PHE A 179 -2.79 -15.34 -3.41
CA PHE A 179 -2.20 -15.99 -2.25
C PHE A 179 -3.22 -16.95 -1.65
N HIS A 180 -2.86 -18.22 -1.53
CA HIS A 180 -3.74 -19.34 -1.24
C HIS A 180 -5.01 -19.33 -2.11
N GLY A 181 -4.84 -19.05 -3.42
CA GLY A 181 -5.93 -18.90 -4.39
C GLY A 181 -6.82 -17.66 -4.19
N GLN A 182 -6.52 -16.80 -3.22
CA GLN A 182 -7.24 -15.55 -2.98
C GLN A 182 -6.58 -14.39 -3.70
N PHE A 183 -7.33 -13.69 -4.53
CA PHE A 183 -6.88 -12.47 -5.19
C PHE A 183 -6.47 -11.39 -4.17
N SER A 184 -5.22 -10.93 -4.27
CA SER A 184 -4.66 -9.84 -3.47
C SER A 184 -5.16 -8.49 -4.00
N VAL A 185 -6.12 -7.90 -3.29
CA VAL A 185 -6.68 -6.58 -3.63
C VAL A 185 -5.60 -5.51 -3.65
N GLY A 186 -4.67 -5.53 -2.69
CA GLY A 186 -3.56 -4.56 -2.65
C GLY A 186 -2.66 -4.66 -3.89
N THR A 187 -2.30 -5.87 -4.29
CA THR A 187 -1.49 -6.13 -5.50
C THR A 187 -2.23 -5.68 -6.76
N GLY A 188 -3.49 -6.08 -6.92
CA GLY A 188 -4.32 -5.70 -8.06
C GLY A 188 -4.52 -4.19 -8.17
N ALA A 189 -4.71 -3.50 -7.04
CA ALA A 189 -4.89 -2.06 -7.01
C ALA A 189 -3.62 -1.33 -7.44
N MET A 190 -2.44 -1.76 -6.97
CA MET A 190 -1.17 -1.16 -7.38
C MET A 190 -0.90 -1.39 -8.87
N ALA A 191 -1.24 -2.58 -9.38
CA ALA A 191 -1.18 -2.89 -10.80
C ALA A 191 -2.08 -1.98 -11.63
N VAL A 192 -3.31 -1.70 -11.18
CA VAL A 192 -4.20 -0.74 -11.85
C VAL A 192 -3.59 0.65 -11.91
N LEU A 193 -2.99 1.15 -10.82
CA LEU A 193 -2.29 2.44 -10.81
C LEU A 193 -1.14 2.47 -11.82
N ALA A 194 -0.28 1.44 -11.80
CA ALA A 194 0.85 1.31 -12.72
C ALA A 194 0.41 1.26 -14.20
N LEU A 195 -0.51 0.37 -14.53
CA LEU A 195 -1.04 0.21 -15.89
C LEU A 195 -1.78 1.47 -16.35
N THR A 196 -2.46 2.19 -15.45
CA THR A 196 -3.11 3.46 -15.80
C THR A 196 -2.07 4.53 -16.15
N CYS A 197 -0.92 4.57 -15.46
CA CYS A 197 0.18 5.43 -15.88
C CYS A 197 0.69 5.06 -17.28
N VAL A 198 0.98 3.77 -17.52
CA VAL A 198 1.45 3.27 -18.82
C VAL A 198 0.46 3.63 -19.93
N LYS A 199 -0.85 3.43 -19.69
CA LYS A 199 -1.94 3.83 -20.60
C LYS A 199 -1.87 5.31 -20.97
N ARG A 200 -1.69 6.19 -19.97
CA ARG A 200 -1.58 7.64 -20.17
C ARG A 200 -0.35 8.02 -20.99
N ARG A 201 0.77 7.31 -20.84
CA ARG A 201 1.99 7.52 -21.63
C ARG A 201 1.80 7.05 -23.07
N LEU A 202 1.32 5.83 -23.29
CA LEU A 202 1.04 5.26 -24.61
C LEU A 202 0.10 6.15 -25.44
N GLY A 203 -0.96 6.69 -24.82
CA GLY A 203 -1.91 7.59 -25.49
C GLY A 203 -1.29 8.89 -26.01
N LYS A 204 -0.13 9.32 -25.47
CA LYS A 204 0.60 10.50 -25.94
C LYS A 204 1.54 10.22 -27.12
N GLU A 205 1.97 8.97 -27.32
CA GLU A 205 3.06 8.60 -28.25
C GLU A 205 2.59 8.17 -29.67
N GLN A 206 1.28 8.15 -29.94
CA GLN A 206 0.56 8.15 -31.24
C GLN A 206 0.99 7.21 -32.41
N THR A 207 2.06 6.41 -32.35
CA THR A 207 2.60 5.76 -33.58
C THR A 207 2.90 4.25 -33.58
N LYS A 208 2.80 3.51 -32.47
CA LYS A 208 2.81 2.02 -32.47
C LYS A 208 1.95 1.41 -31.35
N ALA A 209 1.14 2.24 -30.70
CA ALA A 209 0.60 1.99 -29.37
C ALA A 209 -0.76 1.27 -29.34
N ASP A 210 -1.41 0.99 -30.48
CA ASP A 210 -2.83 0.59 -30.45
C ASP A 210 -3.07 -0.79 -29.81
N GLU A 211 -2.22 -1.79 -30.10
CA GLU A 211 -2.38 -3.13 -29.52
C GLU A 211 -1.98 -3.18 -28.05
N ASP A 212 -0.82 -2.60 -27.70
CA ASP A 212 -0.35 -2.49 -26.32
C ASP A 212 -1.34 -1.69 -25.45
N LEU A 213 -1.90 -0.60 -25.99
CA LEU A 213 -2.91 0.21 -25.33
C LEU A 213 -4.17 -0.62 -25.07
N LYS A 214 -4.70 -1.30 -26.09
CA LYS A 214 -5.88 -2.16 -25.96
C LYS A 214 -5.66 -3.30 -24.96
N HIS A 215 -4.47 -3.92 -24.97
CA HIS A 215 -4.13 -4.98 -24.03
C HIS A 215 -4.05 -4.44 -22.59
N THR A 216 -3.39 -3.29 -22.41
CA THR A 216 -3.30 -2.58 -21.13
C THR A 216 -4.69 -2.20 -20.60
N GLU A 217 -5.58 -1.67 -21.44
CA GLU A 217 -6.96 -1.34 -21.07
C GLU A 217 -7.77 -2.56 -20.66
N ASN A 218 -7.61 -3.69 -21.35
CA ASN A 218 -8.27 -4.93 -21.00
C ASN A 218 -7.80 -5.48 -19.64
N ASN A 219 -6.50 -5.38 -19.37
CA ASN A 219 -5.94 -5.78 -18.08
C ASN A 219 -6.49 -4.91 -16.94
N ILE A 220 -6.50 -3.58 -17.12
CA ILE A 220 -7.10 -2.66 -16.13
C ILE A 220 -8.57 -3.01 -15.90
N ARG A 221 -9.37 -3.16 -16.96
CA ARG A 221 -10.80 -3.50 -16.87
C ARG A 221 -11.03 -4.77 -16.04
N THR A 222 -10.21 -5.80 -16.27
CA THR A 222 -10.37 -7.09 -15.60
C THR A 222 -9.92 -7.03 -14.14
N LEU A 223 -8.80 -6.35 -13.86
CA LEU A 223 -8.33 -6.13 -12.49
C LEU A 223 -9.35 -5.31 -11.67
N VAL A 224 -9.94 -4.27 -12.25
CA VAL A 224 -11.02 -3.48 -11.62
C VAL A 224 -12.21 -4.36 -11.25
N LYS A 225 -12.64 -5.26 -12.14
CA LYS A 225 -13.69 -6.25 -11.83
C LYS A 225 -13.31 -7.19 -10.69
N LYS A 226 -12.05 -7.67 -10.66
CA LYS A 226 -11.54 -8.52 -9.56
C LYS A 226 -11.43 -7.77 -8.23
N ILE A 227 -11.10 -6.47 -8.24
CA ILE A 227 -11.11 -5.61 -7.06
C ILE A 227 -12.53 -5.44 -6.54
N LEU A 228 -13.48 -5.06 -7.40
CA LEU A 228 -14.88 -4.85 -7.02
C LEU A 228 -15.57 -6.13 -6.54
N SER A 229 -15.19 -7.30 -7.07
CA SER A 229 -15.73 -8.59 -6.59
C SER A 229 -15.30 -8.95 -5.17
N LYS A 230 -14.29 -8.26 -4.61
CA LYS A 230 -13.85 -8.38 -3.21
C LYS A 230 -14.46 -7.32 -2.29
N LYS A 231 -15.43 -6.52 -2.78
CA LYS A 231 -16.19 -5.58 -1.95
C LYS A 231 -17.08 -6.32 -0.96
N LYS A 232 -16.97 -5.97 0.32
CA LYS A 232 -17.80 -6.44 1.43
C LYS A 232 -19.07 -5.60 1.56
N GLU A 233 -20.07 -6.13 2.26
CA GLU A 233 -21.35 -5.44 2.50
C GLU A 233 -21.20 -4.11 3.23
N ASN A 234 -20.21 -4.01 4.13
CA ASN A 234 -19.88 -2.79 4.85
C ASN A 234 -19.08 -1.77 4.00
N GLY A 235 -18.82 -2.07 2.73
CA GLY A 235 -18.09 -1.18 1.83
C GLY A 235 -16.57 -1.32 1.85
N LEU A 236 -15.97 -2.14 2.73
CA LEU A 236 -14.54 -2.46 2.63
C LEU A 236 -14.25 -3.24 1.34
N ILE A 237 -13.06 -3.08 0.77
CA ILE A 237 -12.65 -3.78 -0.46
C ILE A 237 -11.44 -4.66 -0.14
N GLY A 238 -11.65 -5.98 -0.12
CA GLY A 238 -10.71 -6.92 0.49
C GLY A 238 -10.80 -6.85 2.02
N ASN A 239 -9.85 -6.21 2.67
CA ASN A 239 -9.85 -5.94 4.11
C ASN A 239 -9.61 -4.45 4.41
N THR A 240 -9.54 -4.10 5.68
CA THR A 240 -9.32 -2.72 6.15
C THR A 240 -8.04 -2.11 5.58
N PHE A 241 -6.98 -2.89 5.42
CA PHE A 241 -5.65 -2.43 4.99
C PHE A 241 -5.50 -2.37 3.47
N SER A 242 -6.21 -3.21 2.70
CA SER A 242 -6.20 -3.13 1.23
C SER A 242 -7.14 -2.06 0.66
N THR A 243 -8.10 -1.60 1.46
CA THR A 243 -9.17 -0.69 1.00
C THR A 243 -8.61 0.64 0.48
N GLY A 244 -7.56 1.20 1.10
CA GLY A 244 -6.98 2.48 0.64
C GLY A 244 -6.39 2.42 -0.76
N ALA A 245 -5.61 1.39 -1.06
CA ALA A 245 -5.09 1.16 -2.41
C ALA A 245 -6.24 0.91 -3.41
N ALA A 246 -7.24 0.12 -3.03
CA ALA A 246 -8.40 -0.16 -3.87
C ALA A 246 -9.18 1.12 -4.22
N MET A 247 -9.39 2.02 -3.26
CA MET A 247 -9.99 3.34 -3.51
C MET A 247 -9.22 4.12 -4.56
N GLN A 248 -7.89 4.21 -4.43
CA GLN A 248 -7.06 4.90 -5.43
C GLN A 248 -7.17 4.27 -6.82
N ALA A 249 -7.16 2.94 -6.91
CA ALA A 249 -7.33 2.23 -8.17
C ALA A 249 -8.69 2.54 -8.81
N LEU A 250 -9.77 2.57 -8.03
CA LEU A 250 -11.12 2.88 -8.52
C LEU A 250 -11.28 4.37 -8.91
N PHE A 251 -10.62 5.29 -8.21
CA PHE A 251 -10.61 6.72 -8.57
C PHE A 251 -10.06 6.96 -9.98
N VAL A 252 -9.03 6.23 -10.38
CA VAL A 252 -8.36 6.43 -11.68
C VAL A 252 -8.95 5.58 -12.81
N SER A 253 -9.97 4.78 -12.51
CA SER A 253 -10.50 3.74 -13.39
C SER A 253 -12.04 3.73 -13.51
N SER A 254 -12.67 4.87 -13.22
CA SER A 254 -14.13 5.09 -13.31
C SER A 254 -14.75 4.72 -14.67
N SER A 255 -13.96 4.69 -15.75
CA SER A 255 -14.42 4.24 -17.07
C SER A 255 -14.73 2.73 -17.16
N TYR A 256 -14.43 1.94 -16.12
CA TYR A 256 -14.56 0.47 -16.14
C TYR A 256 -15.60 -0.10 -15.14
N TYR A 257 -16.35 0.76 -14.45
CA TYR A 257 -17.45 0.38 -13.57
C TYR A 257 -18.54 1.48 -13.57
N ASN A 258 -19.73 1.15 -13.08
CA ASN A 258 -20.83 2.10 -12.93
C ASN A 258 -20.93 2.60 -11.49
N GLU A 259 -21.55 3.77 -11.26
CA GLU A 259 -21.82 4.32 -9.92
C GLU A 259 -22.62 3.37 -9.01
N SER A 260 -23.35 2.40 -9.57
CA SER A 260 -24.06 1.38 -8.78
C SER A 260 -23.15 0.26 -8.26
N ASP A 261 -21.96 0.08 -8.87
CA ASP A 261 -21.07 -1.03 -8.58
C ASP A 261 -20.26 -0.80 -7.30
N TRP A 262 -20.08 0.48 -6.92
CA TRP A 262 -19.37 0.90 -5.73
C TRP A 262 -20.04 2.12 -5.11
N ASN A 263 -20.07 2.18 -3.78
CA ASN A 263 -20.50 3.36 -3.04
C ASN A 263 -19.29 3.87 -2.27
N CYS A 264 -18.54 4.79 -2.88
CA CYS A 264 -17.32 5.34 -2.28
C CYS A 264 -17.59 5.93 -0.88
N GLN A 265 -18.71 6.62 -0.74
CA GLN A 265 -19.13 7.30 0.49
C GLN A 265 -19.28 6.32 1.66
N GLN A 266 -19.89 5.16 1.43
CA GLN A 266 -19.98 4.07 2.41
C GLN A 266 -18.59 3.53 2.80
N THR A 267 -17.71 3.31 1.81
CA THR A 267 -16.33 2.84 2.05
C THR A 267 -15.57 3.83 2.92
N ARG A 268 -15.60 5.12 2.58
CA ARG A 268 -14.94 6.19 3.34
C ARG A 268 -15.42 6.24 4.78
N ASP A 269 -16.74 6.24 4.99
CA ASP A 269 -17.30 6.34 6.34
C ASP A 269 -16.95 5.13 7.21
N THR A 270 -16.89 3.93 6.60
CA THR A 270 -16.44 2.72 7.27
C THR A 270 -14.98 2.81 7.67
N ILE A 271 -14.09 3.28 6.78
CA ILE A 271 -12.68 3.51 7.12
C ILE A 271 -12.53 4.55 8.23
N LEU A 272 -13.28 5.64 8.21
CA LEU A 272 -13.25 6.63 9.29
C LEU A 272 -13.71 6.06 10.63
N LYS A 273 -14.58 5.04 10.63
CA LYS A 273 -14.93 4.29 11.84
C LYS A 273 -13.75 3.42 12.30
N GLU A 274 -13.11 2.67 11.40
CA GLU A 274 -11.91 1.86 11.72
C GLU A 274 -10.75 2.72 12.29
N ILE A 275 -10.57 3.94 11.76
CA ILE A 275 -9.61 4.92 12.30
C ILE A 275 -9.95 5.29 13.74
N SER A 276 -11.23 5.57 14.03
CA SER A 276 -11.67 5.93 15.39
C SER A 276 -11.52 4.78 16.40
N LEU A 277 -11.53 3.53 15.92
CA LEU A 277 -11.27 2.33 16.72
C LEU A 277 -9.77 2.08 16.94
N GLY A 278 -8.89 2.91 16.36
CA GLY A 278 -7.44 2.79 16.53
C GLY A 278 -6.85 1.60 15.77
N ILE A 279 -7.43 1.19 14.64
CA ILE A 279 -6.90 0.09 13.82
C ILE A 279 -5.62 0.49 13.08
N PHE A 280 -5.50 1.75 12.66
CA PHE A 280 -4.36 2.27 11.91
C PHE A 280 -3.23 2.80 12.81
N LYS A 281 -2.78 1.99 13.77
CA LYS A 281 -1.63 2.33 14.63
C LYS A 281 -0.29 2.18 13.92
N ASN A 282 -0.22 1.25 12.96
CA ASN A 282 0.99 1.05 12.16
C ASN A 282 1.18 2.24 11.19
N PRO A 283 2.37 2.87 11.13
CA PRO A 283 2.64 4.01 10.26
C PRO A 283 2.43 3.73 8.77
N ASP A 284 2.82 2.57 8.27
CA ASP A 284 2.61 2.17 6.87
C ASP A 284 1.13 1.94 6.54
N ALA A 285 0.39 1.32 7.46
CA ALA A 285 -1.06 1.19 7.33
C ALA A 285 -1.74 2.56 7.23
N ALA A 286 -1.33 3.50 8.08
CA ALA A 286 -1.83 4.88 8.06
C ALA A 286 -1.43 5.61 6.76
N ALA A 287 -0.19 5.42 6.30
CA ALA A 287 0.32 6.02 5.07
C ALA A 287 -0.42 5.53 3.83
N GLN A 288 -0.82 4.26 3.76
CA GLN A 288 -1.50 3.71 2.58
C GLN A 288 -2.94 4.21 2.42
N ILE A 289 -3.63 4.53 3.52
CA ILE A 289 -5.03 4.95 3.49
C ILE A 289 -5.19 6.47 3.33
N LEU A 290 -4.28 7.27 3.90
CA LEU A 290 -4.40 8.74 3.96
C LEU A 290 -4.65 9.40 2.59
N PRO A 291 -3.92 9.08 1.49
CA PRO A 291 -4.10 9.78 0.22
C PRO A 291 -5.52 9.60 -0.31
N SER A 292 -6.05 8.38 -0.26
CA SER A 292 -7.40 8.09 -0.74
C SER A 292 -8.50 8.82 0.03
N LEU A 293 -8.32 9.03 1.34
CA LEU A 293 -9.26 9.79 2.15
C LEU A 293 -9.27 11.29 1.82
N LEU A 294 -8.23 11.78 1.17
CA LEU A 294 -8.09 13.15 0.70
C LEU A 294 -8.20 13.26 -0.84
N GLY A 295 -8.83 12.26 -1.47
CA GLY A 295 -9.08 12.26 -2.92
C GLY A 295 -7.81 12.18 -3.78
N LYS A 296 -6.68 11.77 -3.20
CA LYS A 296 -5.39 11.64 -3.87
C LYS A 296 -5.06 10.20 -4.21
N THR A 297 -4.24 10.05 -5.24
CA THR A 297 -3.74 8.78 -5.76
C THR A 297 -2.24 8.87 -6.00
N TYR A 298 -1.60 7.72 -6.14
CA TYR A 298 -0.18 7.68 -6.52
C TYR A 298 0.07 8.14 -7.97
N LEU A 299 -0.95 8.54 -8.74
CA LEU A 299 -0.77 9.22 -10.03
C LEU A 299 -0.66 10.74 -9.90
N ASP A 300 -0.83 11.28 -8.69
CA ASP A 300 -0.81 12.72 -8.41
C ASP A 300 0.58 13.22 -7.98
N VAL A 301 1.60 12.36 -7.95
CA VAL A 301 2.99 12.70 -7.56
C VAL A 301 3.49 13.96 -8.25
N ASN A 302 3.34 14.01 -9.57
CA ASN A 302 3.80 15.13 -10.41
C ASN A 302 2.75 16.26 -10.53
N GLN A 303 1.54 16.06 -10.01
CA GLN A 303 0.43 17.01 -10.10
C GLN A 303 0.16 17.75 -8.77
N ALA A 304 0.87 17.36 -7.70
CA ALA A 304 0.69 17.96 -6.39
C ALA A 304 1.07 19.45 -6.41
N SER A 305 0.19 20.28 -5.84
CA SER A 305 0.49 21.65 -5.45
C SER A 305 1.73 21.70 -4.55
N PRO A 306 2.45 22.84 -4.48
CA PRO A 306 3.59 22.98 -3.59
C PRO A 306 3.24 22.54 -2.17
N CYS A 307 4.12 21.74 -1.57
CA CYS A 307 3.99 21.31 -0.19
C CYS A 307 4.07 22.54 0.75
N ASN A 308 2.92 23.03 1.22
CA ASN A 308 2.82 24.28 1.98
C ASN A 308 2.54 24.08 3.48
N ILE A 309 2.28 22.84 3.92
CA ILE A 309 1.88 22.55 5.30
C ILE A 309 3.07 21.97 6.05
N ASN A 310 3.58 22.70 7.03
CA ASN A 310 4.59 22.21 7.96
C ASN A 310 3.90 21.85 9.27
N ILE A 311 3.94 20.57 9.66
CA ILE A 311 3.34 20.13 10.92
C ILE A 311 4.40 20.19 12.01
N SER A 312 4.13 20.98 13.05
CA SER A 312 4.94 21.00 14.28
C SER A 312 4.39 19.98 15.28
N ILE A 313 5.32 19.26 15.92
CA ILE A 313 5.05 18.09 16.76
C ILE A 313 4.63 18.54 18.15
N GLN A 314 3.56 17.96 18.70
CA GLN A 314 3.24 18.08 20.12
C GLN A 314 3.28 16.69 20.77
N GLU A 315 4.10 16.57 21.82
CA GLU A 315 4.28 15.34 22.60
C GLU A 315 2.99 14.95 23.34
N PRO A 316 2.52 13.70 23.23
CA PRO A 316 1.45 13.19 24.09
C PRO A 316 2.01 12.58 25.36
N GLN A 317 1.27 12.74 26.45
CA GLN A 317 1.53 12.11 27.74
C GLN A 317 1.40 10.57 27.68
N PRO A 318 2.19 9.84 28.49
CA PRO A 318 2.06 8.40 28.63
C PRO A 318 0.67 8.02 29.15
N VAL A 319 0.05 7.02 28.53
CA VAL A 319 -1.16 6.38 29.06
C VAL A 319 -0.72 5.34 30.09
N ALA A 320 -1.30 5.41 31.28
CA ALA A 320 -1.02 4.50 32.38
C ALA A 320 -1.42 3.04 32.03
N PRO A 321 -0.64 2.03 32.46
CA PRO A 321 -0.99 0.64 32.27
C PRO A 321 -2.22 0.28 33.14
N ASN A 322 -3.27 -0.26 32.52
CA ASN A 322 -4.45 -0.76 33.21
C ASN A 322 -4.33 -2.27 33.49
N SER A 323 -4.53 -2.62 34.77
CA SER A 323 -4.82 -3.94 35.38
C SER A 323 -4.06 -5.19 34.92
N SER A 324 -3.35 -5.81 35.87
CA SER A 324 -2.67 -7.12 35.79
C SER A 324 -3.65 -8.30 35.73
N SER A 325 -4.37 -8.46 34.61
CA SER A 325 -5.13 -9.68 34.34
C SER A 325 -4.43 -10.50 33.26
N TYR A 326 -4.30 -11.80 33.49
CA TYR A 326 -3.79 -12.74 32.49
C TYR A 326 -4.94 -13.28 31.63
N ILE A 327 -4.61 -13.67 30.42
CA ILE A 327 -5.47 -14.42 29.50
C ILE A 327 -4.76 -15.69 29.06
N SER A 328 -5.53 -16.72 28.74
CA SER A 328 -5.03 -17.99 28.22
C SER A 328 -5.47 -18.16 26.77
N VAL A 329 -4.58 -18.62 25.91
CA VAL A 329 -4.84 -18.89 24.49
C VAL A 329 -4.30 -20.27 24.10
N HIS A 330 -4.92 -20.89 23.10
CA HIS A 330 -4.42 -22.12 22.52
C HIS A 330 -3.54 -21.78 21.32
N TYR A 331 -2.23 -22.00 21.42
CA TYR A 331 -1.26 -21.71 20.37
C TYR A 331 -0.83 -23.00 19.67
N SER A 332 -0.74 -22.95 18.34
CA SER A 332 -0.32 -24.10 17.54
C SER A 332 0.61 -23.71 16.38
N VAL A 333 1.52 -24.62 16.05
CA VAL A 333 2.36 -24.55 14.85
C VAL A 333 2.03 -25.75 13.97
N LYS A 334 1.72 -25.49 12.70
CA LYS A 334 1.33 -26.51 11.73
C LYS A 334 2.28 -26.52 10.54
N ILE A 335 2.94 -27.66 10.33
CA ILE A 335 3.75 -27.93 9.14
C ILE A 335 3.10 -29.10 8.39
N ASN A 336 3.50 -30.32 8.73
CA ASN A 336 2.80 -31.56 8.37
C ASN A 336 2.00 -32.07 9.57
N GLU A 337 2.65 -32.07 10.74
CA GLU A 337 2.04 -32.31 12.04
C GLU A 337 1.62 -30.97 12.67
N THR A 338 0.71 -31.04 13.63
CA THR A 338 0.29 -29.88 14.43
C THR A 338 0.78 -30.08 15.86
N TYR A 339 1.59 -29.13 16.34
CA TYR A 339 2.02 -29.06 17.73
C TYR A 339 1.30 -27.92 18.41
N SER A 340 0.77 -28.14 19.61
CA SER A 340 0.00 -27.15 20.36
C SER A 340 0.40 -27.05 21.82
N THR A 341 0.19 -25.88 22.40
CA THR A 341 0.36 -25.60 23.83
C THR A 341 -0.66 -24.54 24.28
N GLU A 342 -0.98 -24.52 25.57
CA GLU A 342 -1.71 -23.41 26.18
C GLU A 342 -0.70 -22.36 26.65
N VAL A 343 -0.91 -21.11 26.26
CA VAL A 343 0.00 -20.00 26.61
C VAL A 343 -0.75 -18.97 27.43
N ASN A 344 -0.16 -18.56 28.55
CA ASN A 344 -0.70 -17.51 29.40
C ASN A 344 0.09 -16.21 29.20
N VAL A 345 -0.59 -15.15 28.78
CA VAL A 345 -0.01 -13.82 28.55
C VAL A 345 -0.81 -12.74 29.28
N SER A 346 -0.25 -11.53 29.38
CA SER A 346 -0.97 -10.41 29.95
C SER A 346 -2.12 -9.99 29.02
N ARG A 347 -3.23 -9.49 29.59
CA ARG A 347 -4.29 -8.90 28.78
C ARG A 347 -3.73 -7.71 28.00
N GLY A 348 -3.96 -7.71 26.68
CA GLY A 348 -3.45 -6.68 25.78
C GLY A 348 -2.15 -7.05 25.08
N SER A 349 -1.55 -8.20 25.42
CA SER A 349 -0.42 -8.79 24.69
C SER A 349 -0.76 -9.01 23.22
N VAL A 350 0.27 -8.89 22.38
CA VAL A 350 0.16 -9.19 20.94
C VAL A 350 0.54 -10.64 20.64
N PHE A 351 0.21 -11.12 19.44
CA PHE A 351 0.52 -12.49 18.99
C PHE A 351 2.01 -12.84 19.13
N LEU A 352 2.92 -11.89 18.86
CA LEU A 352 4.36 -12.09 19.04
C LEU A 352 4.72 -12.49 20.48
N GLU A 353 4.10 -11.90 21.50
CA GLU A 353 4.36 -12.25 22.90
C GLU A 353 3.92 -13.70 23.20
N VAL A 354 2.83 -14.16 22.58
CA VAL A 354 2.39 -15.57 22.66
C VAL A 354 3.45 -16.50 22.06
N MET A 355 4.01 -16.15 20.89
CA MET A 355 5.07 -16.93 20.25
C MET A 355 6.33 -16.95 21.10
N GLU A 356 6.70 -15.82 21.71
CA GLU A 356 7.88 -15.71 22.59
C GLU A 356 7.73 -16.55 23.85
N GLU A 357 6.55 -16.57 24.50
CA GLU A 357 6.28 -17.43 25.65
C GLU A 357 6.30 -18.92 25.26
N ALA A 358 5.65 -19.31 24.16
CA ALA A 358 5.69 -20.70 23.67
C ALA A 358 7.13 -21.15 23.34
N GLN A 359 7.95 -20.27 22.77
CA GLN A 359 9.36 -20.54 22.50
C GLN A 359 10.18 -20.76 23.79
N LYS A 360 9.86 -20.07 24.89
CA LYS A 360 10.51 -20.28 26.20
C LYS A 360 10.16 -21.65 26.78
N GLU A 361 8.93 -22.11 26.59
CA GLU A 361 8.49 -23.44 27.03
C GLU A 361 9.17 -24.56 26.24
N ASN A 362 9.20 -24.46 24.90
CA ASN A 362 9.84 -25.46 24.06
C ASN A 362 10.42 -24.84 22.78
N LYS A 363 11.70 -24.47 22.85
CA LYS A 363 12.43 -23.87 21.73
C LYS A 363 12.56 -24.79 20.51
N THR A 364 12.56 -26.11 20.70
CA THR A 364 12.68 -27.06 19.57
C THR A 364 11.41 -27.06 18.72
N ILE A 365 10.23 -26.98 19.35
CA ILE A 365 8.93 -27.04 18.66
C ILE A 365 8.44 -25.64 18.25
N PHE A 366 8.62 -24.64 19.12
CA PHE A 366 8.07 -23.30 18.94
C PHE A 366 9.14 -22.25 18.63
N GLY A 367 10.39 -22.66 18.38
CA GLY A 367 11.46 -21.76 17.99
C GLY A 367 11.17 -21.09 16.65
N PHE A 368 11.31 -19.77 16.59
CA PHE A 368 11.06 -18.98 15.39
C PHE A 368 12.10 -17.87 15.19
N THR A 369 12.17 -17.34 13.96
CA THR A 369 12.95 -16.15 13.63
C THR A 369 12.06 -15.11 12.98
N VAL A 370 12.36 -13.84 13.26
CA VAL A 370 11.71 -12.70 12.63
C VAL A 370 12.72 -11.80 11.95
N GLU A 371 12.31 -11.17 10.85
CA GLU A 371 12.99 -10.04 10.27
C GLU A 371 12.14 -8.78 10.49
N GLN A 372 12.77 -7.67 10.83
CA GLN A 372 12.06 -6.40 10.97
C GLN A 372 11.76 -5.82 9.59
N SER A 373 10.54 -5.35 9.42
CA SER A 373 10.05 -4.67 8.22
C SER A 373 9.25 -3.44 8.61
N SER A 374 8.90 -2.61 7.63
CA SER A 374 8.06 -1.43 7.85
C SER A 374 6.68 -1.75 8.43
N TRP A 375 6.20 -2.98 8.19
CA TRP A 375 4.95 -3.49 8.76
C TRP A 375 5.11 -4.09 10.16
N GLY A 376 6.33 -4.15 10.69
CA GLY A 376 6.71 -4.77 11.95
C GLY A 376 7.41 -6.13 11.76
N PRO A 377 7.48 -6.94 12.81
CA PRO A 377 8.18 -8.24 12.80
C PRO A 377 7.48 -9.23 11.88
N TYR A 378 8.19 -9.69 10.86
CA TYR A 378 7.75 -10.69 9.89
C TYR A 378 8.38 -12.04 10.20
N VAL A 379 7.56 -13.09 10.35
CA VAL A 379 8.03 -14.45 10.67
C VAL A 379 8.72 -15.06 9.45
N THR A 380 10.03 -15.32 9.57
CA THR A 380 10.84 -15.87 8.47
C THR A 380 11.11 -17.35 8.62
N SER A 381 11.17 -17.88 9.83
CA SER A 381 11.28 -19.33 10.06
C SER A 381 10.58 -19.77 11.34
N VAL A 382 10.10 -21.02 11.35
CA VAL A 382 9.65 -21.73 12.54
C VAL A 382 10.24 -23.14 12.49
N GLN A 383 10.76 -23.65 13.61
CA GLN A 383 11.53 -24.90 13.68
C GLN A 383 12.74 -24.95 12.71
N GLY A 384 13.30 -23.78 12.36
CA GLY A 384 14.38 -23.67 11.38
C GLY A 384 13.95 -23.82 9.91
N LEU A 385 12.68 -24.14 9.64
CA LEU A 385 12.13 -24.16 8.28
C LEU A 385 11.87 -22.70 7.85
N ARG A 386 12.68 -22.22 6.91
CA ARG A 386 12.65 -20.83 6.43
C ARG A 386 11.74 -20.69 5.22
N ALA A 387 10.90 -19.66 5.24
CA ALA A 387 10.11 -19.21 4.09
C ALA A 387 11.02 -18.87 2.89
N ASN A 388 10.56 -19.15 1.69
CA ASN A 388 11.30 -18.92 0.46
C ASN A 388 10.39 -18.37 -0.64
N ASN A 389 10.79 -17.23 -1.21
CA ASN A 389 10.03 -16.52 -2.23
C ASN A 389 9.95 -17.28 -3.56
N ASN A 390 11.05 -17.91 -3.98
CA ASN A 390 11.10 -18.70 -5.22
C ASN A 390 10.27 -19.99 -5.08
N ASP A 391 10.24 -20.58 -3.89
CA ASP A 391 9.39 -21.74 -3.59
C ASP A 391 7.94 -21.35 -3.27
N LYS A 392 7.64 -20.05 -3.24
CA LYS A 392 6.33 -19.47 -2.88
C LYS A 392 5.80 -19.98 -1.55
N THR A 393 6.69 -20.09 -0.56
CA THR A 393 6.37 -20.58 0.78
C THR A 393 6.46 -19.48 1.83
N TYR A 394 5.56 -19.51 2.81
CA TYR A 394 5.51 -18.53 3.90
C TYR A 394 4.85 -19.10 5.15
N TRP A 395 4.95 -18.35 6.25
CA TRP A 395 4.26 -18.65 7.50
C TRP A 395 2.98 -17.82 7.60
N GLU A 396 1.84 -18.49 7.44
CA GLU A 396 0.51 -17.91 7.56
C GLU A 396 0.14 -17.80 9.05
N ILE A 397 -0.40 -16.65 9.45
CA ILE A 397 -0.80 -16.36 10.83
C ILE A 397 -2.32 -16.34 10.91
N MET A 398 -2.89 -17.11 11.84
CA MET A 398 -4.33 -17.31 11.91
C MET A 398 -4.88 -17.24 13.33
N SER A 399 -6.18 -16.92 13.44
CA SER A 399 -6.99 -17.11 14.64
C SER A 399 -8.31 -17.81 14.28
N GLY A 400 -8.67 -18.86 15.01
CA GLY A 400 -9.94 -19.58 14.83
C GLY A 400 -10.12 -20.18 13.43
N GLY A 401 -9.04 -20.62 12.79
CA GLY A 401 -9.08 -21.17 11.43
C GLY A 401 -9.13 -20.12 10.31
N LYS A 402 -9.01 -18.83 10.63
CA LYS A 402 -9.05 -17.73 9.66
C LYS A 402 -7.73 -16.96 9.61
N PRO A 403 -7.21 -16.62 8.43
CA PRO A 403 -6.03 -15.76 8.30
C PRO A 403 -6.27 -14.41 8.98
N LEU A 404 -5.24 -13.89 9.67
CA LEU A 404 -5.30 -12.59 10.30
C LEU A 404 -5.05 -11.46 9.28
N ASP A 405 -5.73 -10.34 9.49
CA ASP A 405 -5.51 -9.11 8.73
C ASP A 405 -4.35 -8.26 9.30
N GLN A 406 -3.70 -8.69 10.38
CA GLN A 406 -2.60 -7.98 11.06
C GLN A 406 -1.41 -8.91 11.32
N GLY A 407 -0.21 -8.34 11.33
CA GLY A 407 1.01 -9.06 11.67
C GLY A 407 1.13 -9.39 13.15
N ILE A 408 2.08 -10.28 13.48
CA ILE A 408 2.26 -10.81 14.85
C ILE A 408 2.59 -9.73 15.89
N GLY A 409 3.24 -8.63 15.48
CA GLY A 409 3.55 -7.50 16.37
C GLY A 409 2.42 -6.50 16.56
N SER A 410 1.26 -6.69 15.92
CA SER A 410 0.13 -5.76 15.96
C SER A 410 -1.18 -6.40 16.41
N TYR A 411 -1.39 -7.68 16.11
CA TYR A 411 -2.61 -8.39 16.49
C TYR A 411 -2.67 -8.60 18.01
N VAL A 412 -3.60 -7.92 18.68
CA VAL A 412 -3.87 -8.09 20.12
C VAL A 412 -4.71 -9.34 20.32
N VAL A 413 -4.21 -10.29 21.12
CA VAL A 413 -4.88 -11.57 21.33
C VAL A 413 -5.96 -11.49 22.42
N HIS A 414 -6.92 -12.41 22.36
CA HIS A 414 -8.06 -12.47 23.27
C HIS A 414 -8.18 -13.85 23.94
N ASN A 415 -8.75 -13.86 25.14
CA ASN A 415 -8.85 -15.07 25.95
C ASN A 415 -9.63 -16.18 25.23
N GLY A 416 -9.07 -17.39 25.19
CA GLY A 416 -9.66 -18.57 24.56
C GLY A 416 -9.51 -18.61 23.05
N GLU A 417 -8.73 -17.72 22.42
CA GLU A 417 -8.46 -17.80 21.00
C GLU A 417 -7.62 -19.03 20.62
N ASN A 418 -7.91 -19.58 19.43
CA ASN A 418 -7.13 -20.64 18.81
C ASN A 418 -6.19 -20.02 17.78
N LEU A 419 -4.97 -19.73 18.21
CA LEU A 419 -3.92 -19.13 17.40
C LEU A 419 -3.13 -20.21 16.67
N GLU A 420 -2.84 -20.00 15.39
CA GLU A 420 -2.10 -20.95 14.57
C GLU A 420 -1.07 -20.23 13.68
N VAL A 421 0.14 -20.77 13.63
CA VAL A 421 1.18 -20.42 12.65
C VAL A 421 1.37 -21.61 11.71
N ARG A 422 1.02 -21.43 10.45
CA ARG A 422 0.91 -22.50 9.45
C ARG A 422 1.91 -22.32 8.32
N TRP A 423 2.67 -23.37 8.02
CA TRP A 423 3.46 -23.45 6.79
C TRP A 423 2.54 -23.53 5.58
N SER A 424 2.65 -22.55 4.68
CA SER A 424 1.72 -22.35 3.57
C SER A 424 2.43 -22.02 2.28
N THR A 425 1.72 -22.20 1.16
CA THR A 425 2.14 -21.73 -0.17
C THR A 425 1.17 -20.69 -0.70
N TYR A 426 1.61 -19.93 -1.71
CA TYR A 426 0.76 -18.95 -2.40
C TYR A 426 -0.40 -19.60 -3.15
#